data_AF-A0A4V1TBV6-F1
#
_entry.id   AF-A0A4V1TBV6-F1
#
_cell.length_a   1.000
_cell.length_b   1.000
_cell.length_c   1.000
_cell.angle_alpha   90.00
_cell.angle_beta   90.00
_cell.angle_gamma   90.00
#
_symmetry.space_group_name_H-M   'P 1'
#
loop_
_entity.id
_entity.type
_entity.pdbx_description
1 polymer ?
#
loop_
_entity_poly.entity_id
_entity_poly.type
_entity_poly.pdbx_seq_one_letter_code
_entity_poly.pdbx_strand_id
1 'polypeptide(L)' 'MTHPQFDRIALIGIGLIGSSIARDVKELGLANHVVISTR' A
#
# COMPACT_ATOMS: atom_id res chain seq x y z
N MET A 1 2.90 13.37 15.40
CA MET A 1 2.79 12.72 14.08
C MET A 1 3.25 11.29 14.24
N THR A 2 2.38 10.32 13.97
CA THR A 2 2.72 8.89 14.08
C THR A 2 3.57 8.49 12.89
N HIS A 3 4.67 7.78 13.14
CA HIS A 3 5.45 7.19 12.07
C HIS A 3 4.61 6.12 11.35
N PRO A 4 4.72 5.99 10.00
CA PRO A 4 4.07 4.93 9.26
C PRO A 4 4.44 3.57 9.85
N GLN A 5 3.49 2.64 9.89
CA GLN A 5 3.73 1.31 10.46
C GLN A 5 4.80 0.52 9.70
N PHE A 6 4.90 0.77 8.39
CA PHE A 6 5.88 0.15 7.51
C PHE A 6 6.56 1.20 6.64
N ASP A 7 7.85 1.05 6.37
CA ASP A 7 8.52 1.92 5.39
C ASP A 7 8.14 1.55 3.95
N ARG A 8 8.12 0.25 3.64
CA ARG A 8 7.81 -0.28 2.31
C ARG A 8 6.93 -1.52 2.39
N ILE A 9 5.91 -1.58 1.55
CA ILE A 9 5.05 -2.75 1.36
C ILE A 9 4.98 -3.16 -0.12
N ALA A 10 4.75 -4.43 -0.38
CA ALA A 10 4.54 -4.96 -1.72
C ALA A 10 3.13 -5.57 -1.83
N LEU A 11 2.41 -5.22 -2.89
CA LEU A 11 1.13 -5.82 -3.28
C LEU A 11 1.37 -6.71 -4.49
N ILE A 12 1.08 -8.01 -4.34
CA ILE A 12 1.20 -9.00 -5.41
C ILE A 12 -0.18 -9.24 -6.00
N GLY A 13 -0.33 -8.88 -7.28
CA GLY A 13 -1.62 -8.73 -7.96
C GLY A 13 -2.27 -7.37 -7.73
N ILE A 14 -2.96 -6.84 -8.75
CA ILE A 14 -3.79 -5.62 -8.62
C ILE A 14 -5.15 -5.79 -9.29
N GLY A 15 -6.07 -6.39 -8.53
CA GLY A 15 -7.49 -6.33 -8.83
C GLY A 15 -8.17 -5.24 -8.00
N LEU A 16 -9.50 -5.30 -7.91
CA LEU A 16 -10.31 -4.40 -7.08
C LEU A 16 -9.83 -4.35 -5.62
N ILE A 17 -9.38 -5.48 -5.08
CA ILE A 17 -8.89 -5.59 -3.69
C ILE A 17 -7.51 -4.93 -3.54
N GLY A 18 -6.57 -5.22 -4.44
CA GLY A 18 -5.22 -4.66 -4.38
C GLY A 18 -5.24 -3.14 -4.53
N SER A 19 -6.10 -2.62 -5.41
CA SER A 19 -6.27 -1.18 -5.60
C SER A 19 -6.97 -0.50 -4.43
N SER A 20 -7.98 -1.14 -3.80
CA SER A 20 -8.62 -0.58 -2.60
C SER A 20 -7.65 -0.51 -1.42
N ILE A 21 -6.82 -1.54 -1.22
CA ILE A 21 -5.78 -1.54 -0.17
C ILE A 21 -4.73 -0.46 -0.44
N ALA A 22 -4.23 -0.34 -1.68
CA ALA A 22 -3.26 0.69 -2.03
C ALA A 22 -3.79 2.11 -1.75
N ARG A 23 -5.08 2.35 -1.99
CA ARG A 23 -5.74 3.62 -1.71
C ARG A 23 -5.77 3.90 -0.21
N ASP A 24 -6.24 2.94 0.59
CA ASP A 24 -6.36 3.11 2.05
C ASP A 24 -4.98 3.26 2.71
N VAL A 25 -3.94 2.53 2.25
CA VAL A 25 -2.56 2.69 2.72
C VAL A 25 -2.07 4.13 2.56
N LYS A 26 -2.43 4.78 1.45
CA LYS A 26 -2.09 6.19 1.18
C LYS A 26 -2.93 7.14 2.02
N GLU A 27 -4.26 6.95 2.07
CA GLU A 27 -5.18 7.82 2.82
C GLU A 27 -4.90 7.81 4.32
N LEU A 28 -4.54 6.64 4.88
CA LEU A 28 -4.27 6.45 6.30
C LEU A 28 -2.79 6.64 6.67
N GLY A 29 -1.90 6.90 5.69
CA GLY A 29 -0.46 7.11 5.93
C GLY A 29 0.26 5.89 6.52
N LEU A 30 -0.15 4.68 6.11
CA LEU A 30 0.34 3.43 6.73
C LEU A 30 1.72 3.01 6.24
N ALA A 31 2.12 3.45 5.04
CA ALA A 31 3.45 3.19 4.49
C ALA A 31 4.00 4.33 3.62
N ASN A 32 5.33 4.50 3.60
CA ASN A 32 6.00 5.48 2.73
C ASN A 32 6.06 5.02 1.27
N HIS A 33 6.23 3.71 1.06
CA HIS A 33 6.37 3.12 -0.26
C HIS A 33 5.44 1.93 -0.47
N VAL A 34 4.65 1.96 -1.54
CA VAL A 34 3.85 0.84 -2.01
C VAL A 34 4.40 0.39 -3.36
N VAL A 35 4.83 -0.87 -3.44
CA VAL A 35 5.25 -1.51 -4.70
C VAL A 35 4.13 -2.42 -5.16
N ILE A 36 3.76 -2.33 -6.43
CA ILE A 36 2.76 -3.21 -7.04
C ILE A 36 3.48 -4.14 -8.01
N SER A 37 3.31 -5.45 -7.86
CA SER A 37 3.80 -6.45 -8.78
C SER A 37 2.61 -7.19 -9.38
N THR A 38 2.44 -7.09 -10.68
CA THR A 38 1.40 -7.79 -11.45
C THR A 38 2.08 -8.65 -12.50
N ARG A 39 1.38 -9.66 -13.01
CA ARG A 39 1.81 -10.43 -14.16
C ARG A 39 1.02 -10.00 -15.39
#